data_AF-A0A140LI45-F1
#
_entry.id   AF-A0A140LI45-F1
#
_cell.length_a   1.000
_cell.length_b   1.000
_cell.length_c   1.000
_cell.angle_alpha   90.00
_cell.angle_beta   90.00
_cell.angle_gamma   90.00
#
_symmetry.space_group_name_H-M   'P 1'
#
loop_
_entity.id
_entity.type
_entity.pdbx_description
1 polymer ?
#
loop_
_entity_poly.entity_id
_entity_poly.type
_entity_poly.pdbx_seq_one_letter_code
_entity_poly.pdbx_strand_id
1 'polypeptide(L)'
;MAQLFRYFQGDPVMTSSPTEVRMWVEDLDYSFLSYGEIFESAEINGERLLNITRKQLIDLGIVRTDHQDILLQAVARIRKKGKAEEQAMRREDQNIKKMPTRFGKESEQLEHAIDRVLFTISERRLARSLHGTIEHPPHSILTATLDLVNIASTILNILERPPFDCMSEFSSLKNHLINHITLLKHFSEQ
;
A
#
# COMPACT_ATOMS: atom_id res chain seq x y z
N MET A 1 -2.22 -14.27 -47.46
CA MET A 1 -2.91 -12.97 -47.23
C MET A 1 -3.87 -13.11 -46.07
N ALA A 2 -3.37 -13.14 -44.83
CA ALA A 2 -4.21 -13.10 -43.64
C ALA A 2 -3.71 -11.92 -42.81
N GLN A 3 -4.30 -10.75 -43.00
CA GLN A 3 -4.07 -9.64 -42.08
C GLN A 3 -4.76 -10.02 -40.76
N LEU A 4 -3.95 -10.39 -39.78
CA LEU A 4 -4.33 -10.46 -38.38
C LEU A 4 -4.69 -9.02 -37.96
N PHE A 5 -5.96 -8.64 -38.08
CA PHE A 5 -6.48 -7.47 -37.38
C PHE A 5 -6.43 -7.82 -35.90
N ARG A 6 -5.36 -7.38 -35.22
CA ARG A 6 -5.30 -7.40 -33.77
C ARG A 6 -6.44 -6.52 -33.29
N TYR A 7 -7.47 -7.12 -32.68
CA TYR A 7 -8.48 -6.38 -31.94
C TYR A 7 -7.76 -5.51 -30.90
N PHE A 8 -7.90 -4.20 -31.02
CA PHE A 8 -7.38 -3.28 -30.02
C PHE A 8 -8.24 -3.40 -28.77
N GLN A 9 -7.79 -4.23 -27.82
CA GLN A 9 -8.58 -4.60 -26.66
C GLN A 9 -8.39 -3.63 -25.46
N GLY A 10 -7.90 -2.42 -25.70
CA GLY A 10 -7.47 -1.47 -24.67
C GLY A 10 -8.18 -0.13 -24.72
N ASP A 11 -8.08 0.63 -23.62
CA ASP A 11 -8.44 2.05 -23.62
C ASP A 11 -7.33 2.86 -24.33
N PRO A 12 -7.67 3.85 -25.18
CA PRO A 12 -6.70 4.75 -25.78
C PRO A 12 -5.84 5.48 -24.74
N VAL A 13 -4.54 5.49 -24.98
CA VAL A 13 -3.54 6.25 -24.20
C VAL A 13 -3.04 7.42 -25.03
N MET A 14 -2.28 8.35 -24.44
CA MET A 14 -1.78 9.53 -25.18
C MET A 14 -0.99 9.16 -26.45
N THR A 15 -0.26 8.05 -26.43
CA THR A 15 0.55 7.56 -27.55
C THR A 15 -0.23 6.72 -28.57
N SER A 16 -1.56 6.56 -28.40
CA SER A 16 -2.35 5.76 -29.32
C SER A 16 -2.39 6.39 -30.71
N SER A 17 -2.22 5.55 -31.72
CA SER A 17 -2.30 5.91 -33.13
C SER A 17 -3.75 6.21 -33.57
N PRO A 18 -3.96 6.94 -34.68
CA PRO A 18 -5.30 7.14 -35.23
C PRO A 18 -6.06 5.85 -35.53
N THR A 19 -5.38 4.79 -35.95
CA THR A 19 -5.99 3.47 -36.19
C THR A 19 -6.44 2.80 -34.88
N GLU A 20 -5.67 2.93 -33.80
CA GLU A 20 -6.10 2.46 -32.47
C GLU A 20 -7.31 3.25 -31.94
N VAL A 21 -7.32 4.57 -32.16
CA VAL A 21 -8.49 5.40 -31.84
C VAL A 21 -9.71 4.99 -32.64
N ARG A 22 -9.56 4.73 -33.94
CA ARG A 22 -10.63 4.21 -34.80
C ARG A 22 -11.23 2.94 -34.23
N MET A 23 -10.40 1.91 -33.99
CA MET A 23 -10.86 0.63 -33.47
C MET A 23 -11.60 0.81 -32.13
N TRP A 24 -11.07 1.65 -31.24
CA TRP A 24 -11.75 1.94 -29.97
C TRP A 24 -13.11 2.64 -30.15
N VAL A 25 -13.21 3.60 -31.07
CA VAL A 25 -14.50 4.27 -31.35
C VAL A 25 -15.51 3.29 -31.90
N GLU A 26 -15.09 2.41 -32.81
CA GLU A 26 -15.94 1.37 -33.41
C GLU A 26 -16.43 0.34 -32.37
N ASP A 27 -15.62 0.07 -31.34
CA ASP A 27 -15.95 -0.85 -30.24
C ASP A 27 -16.91 -0.26 -29.18
N LEU A 28 -17.24 1.03 -29.24
CA LEU A 28 -18.16 1.64 -28.26
C LEU A 28 -19.60 1.13 -28.40
N ASP A 29 -20.10 1.08 -29.63
CA ASP A 29 -21.42 0.57 -30.02
C ASP A 29 -21.49 0.48 -31.56
N TYR A 30 -22.37 -0.38 -32.11
CA TYR A 30 -22.56 -0.53 -33.55
C TYR A 30 -22.90 0.80 -34.26
N SER A 31 -23.51 1.77 -33.57
CA SER A 31 -23.79 3.09 -34.13
C SER A 31 -22.55 3.97 -34.32
N PHE A 32 -21.39 3.58 -33.80
CA PHE A 32 -20.13 4.33 -33.89
C PHE A 32 -19.20 3.79 -34.98
N LEU A 33 -19.55 2.68 -35.64
CA LEU A 33 -18.81 2.13 -36.78
C LEU A 33 -18.56 3.19 -37.87
N SER A 34 -19.55 4.02 -38.18
CA SER A 34 -19.42 5.10 -39.16
C SER A 34 -18.52 6.25 -38.72
N TYR A 35 -18.25 6.39 -37.42
CA TYR A 35 -17.38 7.44 -36.89
C TYR A 35 -15.91 7.03 -36.86
N GLY A 36 -15.61 5.73 -36.79
CA GLY A 36 -14.23 5.23 -36.83
C GLY A 36 -13.43 5.80 -37.99
N GLU A 37 -13.98 5.74 -39.21
CA GLU A 37 -13.36 6.30 -40.42
C GLU A 37 -13.17 7.81 -40.38
N ILE A 38 -14.09 8.53 -39.74
CA ILE A 38 -14.02 9.99 -39.60
C ILE A 38 -12.88 10.36 -38.65
N PHE A 39 -12.74 9.65 -37.53
CA PHE A 39 -11.65 9.86 -36.58
C PHE A 39 -10.29 9.54 -37.19
N GLU A 40 -10.18 8.45 -37.96
CA GLU A 40 -8.94 8.09 -38.65
C GLU A 40 -8.59 9.10 -39.74
N SER A 41 -9.55 9.48 -40.59
CA SER A 41 -9.36 10.46 -41.67
C SER A 41 -9.01 11.85 -41.16
N ALA A 42 -9.47 12.21 -39.95
CA ALA A 42 -9.13 13.47 -39.29
C ALA A 42 -7.82 13.39 -38.45
N GLU A 43 -7.09 12.27 -38.54
CA GLU A 43 -5.85 11.99 -37.81
C GLU A 43 -5.99 12.25 -36.30
N ILE A 44 -7.10 11.80 -35.71
CA ILE A 44 -7.32 11.90 -34.27
C ILE A 44 -6.52 10.79 -33.57
N ASN A 45 -5.35 11.16 -33.05
CA ASN A 45 -4.56 10.29 -32.18
C ASN A 45 -5.08 10.30 -30.73
N GLY A 46 -4.49 9.48 -29.87
CA GLY A 46 -4.90 9.33 -28.47
C GLY A 46 -4.84 10.64 -27.68
N GLU A 47 -3.81 11.46 -27.87
CA GLU A 47 -3.71 12.78 -27.24
C GLU A 47 -4.89 13.70 -27.63
N ARG A 48 -5.23 13.76 -28.93
CA ARG A 48 -6.35 14.57 -29.42
C ARG A 48 -7.69 14.02 -28.94
N LEU A 49 -7.86 12.70 -28.93
CA LEU A 49 -9.06 12.04 -28.40
C LEU A 49 -9.25 12.36 -26.91
N LEU A 50 -8.21 12.22 -26.10
CA LEU A 50 -8.29 12.44 -24.65
C LEU A 50 -8.59 13.90 -24.28
N ASN A 51 -8.34 14.84 -25.20
CA ASN A 51 -8.66 16.25 -25.06
C ASN A 51 -9.85 16.69 -25.92
N ILE A 52 -10.59 15.75 -26.51
CA ILE A 52 -11.67 16.08 -27.44
C ILE A 52 -12.79 16.83 -26.74
N THR A 53 -13.28 17.87 -27.42
CA THR A 53 -14.38 18.70 -26.94
C THR A 53 -15.64 18.44 -27.74
N ARG A 54 -16.80 18.79 -27.16
CA ARG A 54 -18.07 18.73 -27.87
C ARG A 54 -18.04 19.52 -29.18
N LYS A 55 -17.39 20.68 -29.18
CA LYS A 55 -17.21 21.49 -30.39
C LYS A 55 -16.46 20.72 -31.48
N GLN A 56 -15.35 20.07 -31.14
CA GLN A 56 -14.59 19.28 -32.11
C GLN A 56 -15.39 18.08 -32.64
N LEU A 57 -16.24 17.46 -31.82
CA LEU A 57 -17.15 16.41 -32.30
C LEU A 57 -18.15 16.95 -33.33
N ILE A 58 -18.69 18.15 -33.10
CA ILE A 58 -19.58 18.83 -34.06
C ILE A 58 -18.81 19.14 -35.36
N ASP A 59 -17.59 19.66 -35.25
CA ASP A 59 -16.73 19.98 -36.41
C ASP A 59 -16.37 18.72 -37.23
N LEU A 60 -16.30 17.55 -36.59
CA LEU A 60 -16.15 16.23 -37.22
C LEU A 60 -17.46 15.69 -37.83
N GLY A 61 -18.57 16.43 -37.75
CA GLY A 61 -19.87 16.01 -38.28
C GLY A 61 -20.72 15.15 -37.33
N ILE A 62 -20.27 14.94 -36.09
CA ILE A 62 -21.00 14.19 -35.07
C ILE A 62 -21.93 15.16 -34.33
N VAL A 63 -23.09 15.45 -34.92
CA VAL A 63 -24.04 16.47 -34.40
C VAL A 63 -25.02 15.88 -33.36
N ARG A 64 -25.23 14.57 -33.39
CA ARG A 64 -26.12 13.84 -32.48
C ARG A 64 -25.65 13.95 -31.03
N THR A 65 -26.46 14.59 -30.19
CA THR A 65 -26.08 14.92 -28.80
C THR A 65 -25.90 13.67 -27.94
N ASP A 66 -26.72 12.65 -28.13
CA ASP A 66 -26.60 11.34 -27.49
C ASP A 66 -25.26 10.66 -27.81
N HIS A 67 -24.84 10.70 -29.07
CA HIS A 67 -23.56 10.13 -29.49
C HIS A 67 -22.36 10.92 -28.94
N GLN A 68 -22.46 12.25 -28.93
CA GLN A 68 -21.44 13.10 -28.30
C GLN A 68 -21.28 12.78 -26.81
N ASP A 69 -22.39 12.57 -26.10
CA ASP A 69 -22.36 12.26 -24.67
C ASP A 69 -21.73 10.91 -24.39
N ILE A 70 -22.00 9.88 -25.19
CA ILE A 70 -21.37 8.57 -25.05
C ILE A 70 -19.84 8.68 -25.22
N LEU A 71 -19.38 9.34 -26.29
CA LEU A 71 -17.94 9.54 -26.54
C LEU A 71 -17.27 10.32 -25.41
N LEU A 72 -17.84 11.46 -25.01
CA LEU A 72 -17.28 12.29 -23.95
C LEU A 72 -17.27 11.56 -22.60
N GLN A 73 -18.30 10.77 -22.30
CA GLN A 73 -18.33 9.95 -21.09
C GLN A 73 -17.29 8.85 -21.13
N ALA A 74 -17.11 8.17 -22.26
CA ALA A 74 -16.10 7.13 -22.43
C ALA A 74 -14.68 7.72 -22.26
N VAL A 75 -14.38 8.85 -22.90
CA VAL A 75 -13.11 9.58 -22.72
C VAL A 75 -12.92 10.02 -21.27
N ALA A 76 -13.98 10.50 -20.60
CA ALA A 76 -13.91 10.90 -19.20
C ALA A 76 -13.60 9.72 -18.27
N ARG A 77 -14.13 8.51 -18.56
CA ARG A 77 -13.82 7.29 -17.83
C ARG A 77 -12.34 6.90 -17.99
N ILE A 78 -11.80 6.95 -19.21
CA ILE A 78 -10.38 6.69 -19.48
C ILE A 78 -9.50 7.65 -18.66
N ARG A 79 -9.80 8.96 -18.71
CA ARG A 79 -9.07 9.97 -17.94
C ARG A 79 -9.14 9.73 -16.44
N LYS A 80 -10.30 9.30 -15.92
CA LYS A 80 -10.49 8.98 -14.49
C LYS A 80 -9.64 7.79 -14.08
N LYS A 81 -9.60 6.74 -14.90
CA LYS A 81 -8.79 5.54 -14.66
C LYS A 81 -7.29 5.86 -14.63
N GLY A 82 -6.78 6.56 -15.65
CA GLY A 82 -5.36 6.96 -15.67
C GLY A 82 -4.95 7.83 -14.47
N LYS A 83 -5.81 8.76 -14.04
CA LYS A 83 -5.56 9.54 -12.81
C LYS A 83 -5.57 8.69 -11.54
N ALA A 84 -6.43 7.68 -11.46
CA ALA A 84 -6.50 6.78 -10.31
C ALA A 84 -5.24 5.91 -10.21
N GLU A 85 -4.77 5.39 -11.34
CA GLU A 85 -3.51 4.62 -11.45
C GLU A 85 -2.30 5.49 -11.07
N GLU A 86 -2.21 6.73 -11.58
CA GLU A 86 -1.13 7.65 -11.21
C GLU A 86 -1.15 7.97 -9.70
N GLN A 87 -2.33 8.15 -9.11
CA GLN A 87 -2.44 8.36 -7.67
C GLN A 87 -2.07 7.12 -6.86
N ALA A 88 -2.41 5.91 -7.32
CA ALA A 88 -2.02 4.66 -6.68
C ALA A 88 -0.49 4.53 -6.67
N MET A 89 0.15 4.73 -7.83
CA MET A 89 1.60 4.72 -7.96
C MET A 89 2.27 5.76 -7.06
N ARG A 90 1.76 7.01 -7.03
CA ARG A 90 2.28 8.05 -6.12
C ARG A 90 2.14 7.69 -4.65
N ARG A 91 1.09 6.96 -4.26
CA ARG A 91 0.90 6.50 -2.86
C ARG A 91 1.91 5.41 -2.52
N GLU A 92 2.13 4.46 -3.42
CA GLU A 92 3.15 3.41 -3.25
C GLU A 92 4.55 4.01 -3.14
N ASP A 93 4.91 4.94 -4.02
CA ASP A 93 6.19 5.66 -3.98
C ASP A 93 6.39 6.40 -2.65
N GLN A 94 5.35 7.07 -2.14
CA GLN A 94 5.42 7.75 -0.85
C GLN A 94 5.56 6.76 0.31
N ASN A 95 4.91 5.60 0.23
CA ASN A 95 5.03 4.56 1.24
C ASN A 95 6.46 3.98 1.27
N ILE A 96 7.02 3.68 0.09
CA ILE A 96 8.40 3.20 -0.07
C ILE A 96 9.39 4.23 0.47
N LYS A 97 9.21 5.52 0.15
CA LYS A 97 10.07 6.60 0.69
C LYS A 97 10.00 6.74 2.20
N LYS A 98 8.85 6.49 2.82
CA LYS A 98 8.68 6.57 4.29
C LYS A 98 9.20 5.34 5.01
N MET A 99 9.34 4.21 4.33
CA MET A 99 9.75 2.93 4.91
C MET A 99 11.09 2.97 5.66
N PRO A 100 12.19 3.58 5.15
CA PRO A 100 13.46 3.67 5.89
C PRO A 100 13.33 4.45 7.20
N THR A 101 12.57 5.56 7.19
CA THR A 101 12.37 6.36 8.40
C THR A 101 11.46 5.68 9.42
N ARG A 102 10.47 4.89 8.98
CA ARG A 102 9.67 4.06 9.89
C ARG A 102 10.49 2.94 10.48
N PHE A 103 11.27 2.23 9.66
CA PHE A 103 12.14 1.16 10.10
C PHE A 103 13.17 1.65 11.13
N GLY A 104 13.83 2.79 10.88
CA GLY A 104 14.77 3.38 11.83
C GLY A 104 14.13 3.65 13.20
N LYS A 105 12.95 4.29 13.22
CA LYS A 105 12.22 4.56 14.46
C LYS A 105 11.80 3.28 15.21
N GLU A 106 11.32 2.28 14.48
CA GLU A 106 10.90 1.02 15.11
C GLU A 106 12.11 0.20 15.59
N SER A 107 13.26 0.29 14.90
CA SER A 107 14.55 -0.29 15.35
C SER A 107 15.04 0.37 16.64
N GLU A 108 15.06 1.70 16.70
CA GLU A 108 15.41 2.45 17.93
C GLU A 108 14.49 2.07 19.10
N GLN A 109 13.18 1.95 18.85
CA GLN A 109 12.23 1.50 19.87
C GLN A 109 12.48 0.06 20.33
N LEU A 110 12.85 -0.83 19.42
CA LEU A 110 13.21 -2.21 19.74
C LEU A 110 14.48 -2.27 20.58
N GLU A 111 15.52 -1.53 20.21
CA GLU A 111 16.78 -1.41 20.97
C GLU A 111 16.51 -0.90 22.39
N HIS A 112 15.76 0.19 22.54
CA HIS A 112 15.39 0.71 23.84
C HIS A 112 14.58 -0.28 24.69
N ALA A 113 13.67 -1.04 24.07
CA ALA A 113 12.90 -2.05 24.78
C ALA A 113 13.79 -3.21 25.26
N ILE A 114 14.74 -3.65 24.44
CA ILE A 114 15.74 -4.67 24.79
C ILE A 114 16.64 -4.17 25.93
N ASP A 115 17.14 -2.94 25.84
CA ASP A 115 17.95 -2.31 26.89
C ASP A 115 17.22 -2.27 28.23
N ARG A 116 15.91 -1.99 28.22
CA ARG A 116 15.08 -2.04 29.43
C ARG A 116 14.97 -3.45 30.02
N VAL A 117 14.89 -4.49 29.19
CA VAL A 117 14.95 -5.89 29.68
C VAL A 117 16.30 -6.17 30.32
N LEU A 118 17.40 -5.81 29.65
CA LEU A 118 18.76 -6.06 30.15
C LEU A 118 19.03 -5.30 31.46
N PHE A 119 18.58 -4.05 31.55
CA PHE A 119 18.69 -3.23 32.75
C PHE A 119 17.89 -3.84 33.91
N THR A 120 16.62 -4.20 33.69
CA THR A 120 15.77 -4.80 34.74
C THR A 120 16.31 -6.16 35.22
N ILE A 121 16.91 -6.97 34.35
CA ILE A 121 17.59 -8.21 34.74
C ILE A 121 18.87 -7.93 35.54
N SER A 122 19.69 -6.96 35.10
CA SER A 122 20.97 -6.62 35.73
C SER A 122 20.79 -6.03 37.12
N GLU A 123 19.86 -5.09 37.29
CA GLU A 123 19.48 -4.51 38.58
C GLU A 123 19.04 -5.60 39.57
N ARG A 124 18.26 -6.59 39.11
CA ARG A 124 17.86 -7.73 39.95
C ARG A 124 19.00 -8.67 40.29
N ARG A 125 19.95 -8.87 39.37
CA ARG A 125 21.15 -9.67 39.65
C ARG A 125 22.02 -8.97 40.69
N LEU A 126 22.17 -7.65 40.58
CA LEU A 126 22.89 -6.81 41.53
C LEU A 126 22.21 -6.81 42.92
N ALA A 127 20.89 -6.60 42.97
CA ALA A 127 20.11 -6.64 44.20
C ALA A 127 20.21 -8.00 44.91
N ARG A 128 20.20 -9.12 44.17
CA ARG A 128 20.45 -10.46 44.73
C ARG A 128 21.87 -10.64 45.24
N SER A 129 22.87 -10.09 44.54
CA SER A 129 24.28 -10.16 44.97
C SER A 129 24.55 -9.33 46.24
N LEU A 130 23.81 -8.24 46.43
CA LEU A 130 23.88 -7.36 47.61
C LEU A 130 22.95 -7.84 48.75
N HIS A 131 22.11 -8.84 48.52
CA HIS A 131 21.17 -9.38 49.50
C HIS A 131 21.83 -10.12 50.68
N GLY A 132 23.16 -10.17 50.74
CA GLY A 132 23.88 -10.51 51.96
C GLY A 132 23.81 -9.43 53.05
N THR A 133 23.35 -8.20 52.75
CA THR A 133 23.43 -7.05 53.67
C THR A 133 22.18 -6.17 53.82
N ILE A 134 21.04 -6.45 53.16
CA ILE A 134 19.85 -5.57 53.21
C ILE A 134 18.54 -6.37 53.36
N GLU A 135 17.79 -6.09 54.43
CA GLU A 135 16.63 -6.87 54.92
C GLU A 135 15.28 -6.68 54.19
N HIS A 136 15.16 -5.91 53.12
CA HIS A 136 13.90 -5.86 52.36
C HIS A 136 14.12 -5.58 50.86
N PRO A 137 13.53 -6.36 49.94
CA PRO A 137 13.50 -5.99 48.53
C PRO A 137 12.62 -4.73 48.35
N PRO A 138 13.08 -3.69 47.64
CA PRO A 138 12.28 -2.47 47.44
C PRO A 138 11.07 -2.65 46.51
N HIS A 139 10.96 -3.77 45.78
CA HIS A 139 9.84 -4.10 44.90
C HIS A 139 9.39 -5.55 45.13
N SER A 140 8.07 -5.76 45.28
CA SER A 140 7.50 -7.12 45.38
C SER A 140 7.77 -7.91 44.09
N ILE A 141 7.93 -9.23 44.21
CA ILE A 141 8.16 -10.15 43.08
C ILE A 141 7.07 -9.97 42.02
N LEU A 142 5.83 -9.72 42.44
CA LEU A 142 4.67 -9.47 41.57
C LEU A 142 4.82 -8.19 40.73
N THR A 143 5.29 -7.09 41.33
CA THR A 143 5.58 -5.85 40.58
C THR A 143 6.68 -6.08 39.56
N ALA A 144 7.71 -6.83 39.95
CA ALA A 144 8.82 -7.20 39.10
C ALA A 144 8.41 -8.12 37.92
N THR A 145 7.52 -9.09 38.14
CA THR A 145 6.99 -9.94 37.07
C THR A 145 6.11 -9.13 36.12
N LEU A 146 5.29 -8.22 36.64
CA LEU A 146 4.44 -7.35 35.84
C LEU A 146 5.26 -6.42 34.92
N ASP A 147 6.33 -5.82 35.44
CA ASP A 147 7.23 -4.97 34.65
C ASP A 147 7.89 -5.74 33.49
N LEU A 148 8.34 -6.97 33.74
CA LEU A 148 8.91 -7.83 32.69
C LEU A 148 7.85 -8.21 31.63
N VAL A 149 6.63 -8.54 32.05
CA VAL A 149 5.52 -8.83 31.13
C VAL A 149 5.21 -7.62 30.26
N ASN A 150 5.18 -6.42 30.85
CA ASN A 150 4.91 -5.19 30.11
C ASN A 150 6.01 -4.88 29.09
N ILE A 151 7.29 -5.03 29.46
CA ILE A 151 8.40 -4.82 28.53
C ILE A 151 8.40 -5.89 27.42
N ALA A 152 8.22 -7.17 27.75
CA ALA A 152 8.14 -8.25 26.77
C ALA A 152 6.95 -8.07 25.80
N SER A 153 5.80 -7.63 26.31
CA SER A 153 4.63 -7.32 25.47
C SER A 153 4.87 -6.12 24.56
N THR A 154 5.65 -5.13 25.00
CA THR A 154 6.07 -4.00 24.18
C THR A 154 6.96 -4.47 23.02
N ILE A 155 7.93 -5.35 23.29
CA ILE A 155 8.79 -5.95 22.25
C ILE A 155 7.95 -6.74 21.25
N LEU A 156 7.03 -7.59 21.73
CA LEU A 156 6.16 -8.37 20.86
C LEU A 156 5.31 -7.47 19.93
N ASN A 157 4.71 -6.41 20.47
CA ASN A 157 3.91 -5.46 19.70
C ASN A 157 4.74 -4.69 18.65
N ILE A 158 6.03 -4.43 18.92
CA ILE A 158 6.94 -3.84 17.91
C ILE A 158 7.23 -4.87 16.80
N LEU A 159 7.49 -6.13 17.16
CA LEU A 159 7.78 -7.20 16.20
C LEU A 159 6.56 -7.58 15.34
N GLU A 160 5.34 -7.35 15.82
CA GLU A 160 4.08 -7.57 15.08
C GLU A 160 3.74 -6.44 14.10
N ARG A 161 4.57 -5.40 13.99
CA ARG A 161 4.35 -4.26 13.09
C ARG A 161 5.28 -4.27 11.88
N PRO A 162 4.84 -3.74 10.73
CA PRO A 162 5.69 -3.60 9.55
C PRO A 162 6.89 -2.66 9.78
N PRO A 163 8.14 -3.11 9.52
CA PRO A 163 8.44 -4.22 8.61
C PRO A 163 8.86 -5.53 9.31
N PHE A 164 8.81 -5.61 10.64
CA PHE A 164 9.21 -6.80 11.39
C PHE A 164 8.20 -7.94 11.32
N ASP A 165 6.94 -7.63 11.02
CA ASP A 165 5.85 -8.59 10.91
C ASP A 165 6.11 -9.66 9.84
N CYS A 166 6.63 -9.25 8.68
CA CYS A 166 6.92 -10.10 7.53
C CYS A 166 8.33 -10.72 7.53
N MET A 167 9.19 -10.33 8.47
CA MET A 167 10.54 -10.87 8.63
C MET A 167 10.54 -12.20 9.37
N SER A 168 10.92 -13.27 8.66
CA SER A 168 10.90 -14.65 9.18
C SER A 168 11.89 -14.89 10.32
N GLU A 169 12.97 -14.11 10.37
CA GLU A 169 14.04 -14.15 11.36
C GLU A 169 13.52 -13.94 12.79
N PHE A 170 12.44 -13.17 12.94
CA PHE A 170 11.83 -12.89 14.23
C PHE A 170 10.74 -13.88 14.64
N SER A 171 10.39 -14.85 13.80
CA SER A 171 9.28 -15.79 14.06
C SER A 171 9.51 -16.63 15.32
N SER A 172 10.73 -17.15 15.49
CA SER A 172 11.10 -17.89 16.69
C SER A 172 11.03 -17.00 17.94
N LEU A 173 11.55 -15.77 17.86
CA LEU A 173 11.54 -14.82 18.97
C LEU A 173 10.11 -14.43 19.38
N LYS A 174 9.21 -14.16 18.42
CA LYS A 174 7.79 -13.89 18.65
C LYS A 174 7.13 -15.04 19.41
N ASN A 175 7.34 -16.28 18.94
CA ASN A 175 6.79 -17.48 19.59
C ASN A 175 7.31 -17.64 21.03
N HIS A 176 8.60 -17.40 21.26
CA HIS A 176 9.18 -17.45 22.61
C HIS A 176 8.59 -16.35 23.51
N LEU A 177 8.47 -15.12 23.02
CA LEU A 177 7.87 -14.01 23.78
C LEU A 177 6.42 -14.32 24.14
N ILE A 178 5.61 -14.82 23.21
CA ILE A 178 4.22 -15.23 23.46
C ILE A 178 4.15 -16.29 24.57
N ASN A 179 4.98 -17.33 24.48
CA ASN A 179 5.02 -18.40 25.48
C ASN A 179 5.43 -17.86 26.86
N HIS A 180 6.49 -17.04 26.94
CA HIS A 180 6.97 -16.48 28.20
C HIS A 180 5.98 -15.47 28.82
N ILE A 181 5.35 -14.61 28.01
CA ILE A 181 4.30 -13.69 28.47
C ILE A 181 3.12 -14.47 29.06
N THR A 182 2.70 -15.54 28.37
CA THR A 182 1.58 -16.39 28.81
C THR A 182 1.90 -17.08 30.15
N LEU A 183 3.09 -17.65 30.28
CA LEU A 183 3.55 -18.28 31.53
C LEU A 183 3.61 -17.25 32.67
N LEU A 184 4.21 -16.09 32.44
CA LEU A 184 4.36 -15.06 33.46
C LEU A 184 3.03 -14.46 33.92
N LYS A 185 2.05 -14.31 33.00
CA LYS A 185 0.69 -13.90 33.36
C LYS A 185 0.00 -14.92 34.26
N HIS A 186 0.12 -16.21 33.93
CA HIS A 186 -0.45 -17.28 34.75
C HIS A 186 0.11 -17.30 36.19
N PHE A 187 1.41 -17.01 36.37
CA PHE A 187 2.03 -16.89 37.69
C PHE A 187 1.59 -15.63 38.48
N SER A 188 1.10 -14.58 37.81
CA SER A 188 0.64 -13.35 38.45
C SER A 188 -0.83 -13.39 38.89
N GLU A 189 -1.59 -14.38 38.41
CA GLU A 189 -3.02 -14.56 38.70
C GLU A 189 -3.29 -15.59 39.83
N GLN A 190 -2.24 -16.24 40.34
CA GLN A 190 -2.27 -17.16 41.50
C GLN A 190 -1.89 -16.42 42.80
#